data_AF-A0A2P6TDB8-F1
#
_entry.id   AF-A0A2P6TDB8-F1
#
_cell.length_a   1.000
_cell.length_b   1.000
_cell.length_c   1.000
_cell.angle_alpha   90.00
_cell.angle_beta   90.00
_cell.angle_gamma   90.00
#
_symmetry.space_group_name_H-M   'P 1'
#
loop_
_entity.id
_entity.type
_entity.pdbx_description
1 polymer ?
#
loop_
_entity_poly.entity_id
_entity_poly.type
_entity_poly.pdbx_seq_one_letter_code
_entity_poly.pdbx_strand_id
1 'polypeptide(L)'
;MEAGTKAFVSYVRAYKEHHCKFIFRPQDLALGRLASAFALLRLPRMPEIKQGGKGLEGFTPSTVDPDTVRFRDKAREKQRQAVRKQQAKERQAGAEQQQSQQRQRKAALPEVHLPAAKRRKQREREELEEMDREYALLTKLRRGKITAHEYDVAAGLASDSE
;
A
#
# COMPACT_ATOMS: atom_id res chain seq x y z
N MET A 1 -15.19 18.71 18.06
CA MET A 1 -14.01 17.81 18.02
C MET A 1 -12.87 18.32 17.13
N GLU A 2 -13.13 18.91 15.97
CA GLU A 2 -12.07 19.24 15.00
C GLU A 2 -10.93 20.11 15.53
N ALA A 3 -11.25 21.17 16.27
CA ALA A 3 -10.24 22.05 16.88
C ALA A 3 -9.39 21.32 17.92
N GLY A 4 -10.00 20.53 18.81
CA GLY A 4 -9.30 19.72 19.80
C GLY A 4 -8.41 18.65 19.15
N THR A 5 -8.93 17.95 18.13
CA THR A 5 -8.11 16.98 17.38
C THR A 5 -6.95 17.65 16.65
N LYS A 6 -7.16 18.85 16.09
CA LYS A 6 -6.10 19.61 15.40
C LYS A 6 -5.02 20.05 16.39
N ALA A 7 -5.41 20.58 17.54
CA ALA A 7 -4.50 21.03 18.60
C ALA A 7 -3.64 19.86 19.12
N PHE A 8 -4.26 18.71 19.38
CA PHE A 8 -3.56 17.50 19.81
C PHE A 8 -2.54 17.03 18.77
N VAL A 9 -2.94 16.94 17.50
CA VAL A 9 -2.04 16.53 16.40
C VAL A 9 -0.87 17.51 16.26
N SER A 10 -1.14 18.83 16.33
CA SER A 10 -0.07 19.84 16.26
C SER A 10 0.89 19.74 17.43
N TYR A 11 0.40 19.46 18.64
CA TYR A 11 1.25 19.29 19.82
C TYR A 11 2.17 18.07 19.68
N VAL A 12 1.62 16.91 19.30
CA VAL A 12 2.40 15.68 19.09
C VAL A 12 3.45 15.89 17.99
N ARG A 13 3.09 16.59 16.91
CA ARG A 13 4.02 16.93 15.84
C ARG A 13 5.14 17.86 16.32
N ALA A 14 4.80 18.92 17.05
CA ALA A 14 5.78 19.85 17.62
C ALA A 14 6.74 19.12 18.57
N TYR A 15 6.23 18.20 19.39
CA TYR A 15 7.04 17.38 20.30
C TYR A 15 8.05 16.50 19.53
N LYS A 16 7.65 15.95 18.38
CA LYS A 16 8.50 15.13 17.52
C LYS A 16 9.55 15.93 16.74
N GLU A 17 9.18 17.12 16.26
CA GLU A 17 10.05 17.99 15.46
C GLU A 17 11.01 18.82 16.32
N HIS A 18 10.86 18.81 17.65
CA HIS A 18 11.71 19.56 18.56
C HIS A 18 13.18 19.12 18.51
N HIS A 19 14.11 20.10 18.54
CA HIS A 19 15.55 19.84 18.43
C HIS A 19 16.13 19.06 19.62
N CYS A 20 15.60 19.26 20.84
CA CYS A 20 16.05 18.60 22.07
C CYS A 20 15.52 17.16 22.22
N LYS A 21 16.02 16.24 21.38
CA LYS A 21 15.62 14.81 21.38
C LYS A 21 15.87 14.07 22.70
N PHE A 22 16.84 14.53 23.49
CA PHE A 22 17.20 13.88 24.76
C PHE A 22 16.13 14.08 25.85
N ILE A 23 15.54 15.28 25.89
CA ILE A 23 14.49 15.67 26.84
C ILE A 23 13.13 15.24 26.29
N PHE A 24 12.86 15.55 25.02
CA PHE A 24 11.59 15.23 24.36
C PHE A 24 11.67 13.87 23.66
N ARG A 25 11.54 12.81 24.47
CA ARG A 25 11.46 11.43 23.98
C ARG A 25 10.02 11.10 23.61
N PRO A 26 9.69 10.81 22.33
CA PRO A 26 8.32 10.52 21.93
C PRO A 26 7.79 9.21 22.51
N GLN A 27 8.69 8.32 22.95
CA GLN A 27 8.35 7.04 23.58
C GLN A 27 7.85 7.21 25.01
N ASP A 28 8.33 8.23 25.72
CA ASP A 28 7.99 8.49 27.13
C ASP A 28 6.77 9.43 27.25
N LEU A 29 6.21 9.90 26.13
CA LEU A 29 5.06 10.78 26.12
C LEU A 29 3.77 9.99 26.38
N ALA A 30 3.12 10.29 27.51
CA ALA A 30 1.82 9.71 27.87
C ALA A 30 0.68 10.27 27.01
N LEU A 31 0.51 9.72 25.81
CA LEU A 31 -0.50 10.14 24.83
C LEU A 31 -1.94 10.00 25.36
N GLY A 32 -2.22 9.00 26.20
CA GLY A 32 -3.55 8.76 26.78
C GLY A 32 -4.00 9.89 27.70
N ARG A 33 -3.17 10.25 28.69
CA ARG A 33 -3.44 11.39 29.59
C ARG A 33 -3.52 12.71 28.84
N LEU A 34 -2.65 12.91 27.85
CA LEU A 34 -2.67 14.09 26.99
C LEU A 34 -4.00 14.19 26.23
N ALA A 35 -4.47 13.09 25.64
CA ALA A 35 -5.75 13.06 24.94
C ALA A 35 -6.94 13.39 25.86
N SER A 36 -6.91 12.90 27.10
CA SER A 36 -7.88 13.24 28.14
C SER A 36 -7.81 14.73 28.51
N ALA A 37 -6.62 15.34 28.62
CA ALA A 37 -6.44 16.77 28.88
C ALA A 37 -6.96 17.66 27.73
N PHE A 38 -6.84 17.21 26.48
CA PHE A 38 -7.43 17.87 25.31
C PHE A 38 -8.93 17.56 25.13
N ALA A 39 -9.56 16.85 26.08
CA ALA A 39 -10.96 16.44 26.07
C ALA A 39 -11.37 15.72 24.77
N LEU A 40 -10.49 14.85 24.26
CA LEU A 40 -10.78 14.07 23.06
C LEU A 40 -11.76 12.94 23.39
N LEU A 41 -12.86 12.88 22.65
CA LEU A 41 -13.83 11.77 22.73
C LEU A 41 -13.25 10.48 22.13
N ARG A 42 -12.39 10.63 21.12
CA ARG A 42 -11.71 9.56 20.38
C ARG A 42 -10.34 10.02 19.90
N LEU A 43 -9.41 9.09 19.82
CA LEU A 43 -8.07 9.36 19.33
C LEU A 43 -8.03 9.49 17.80
N PRO A 44 -7.31 10.49 17.25
CA PRO A 44 -7.07 10.59 15.83
C PRO A 44 -6.18 9.43 15.35
N ARG A 45 -6.35 8.99 14.10
CA ARG A 45 -5.51 7.93 13.52
C ARG A 45 -4.17 8.54 13.06
N MET A 46 -3.11 8.34 13.84
CA MET A 46 -1.75 8.84 13.54
C MET A 46 -0.71 7.71 13.60
N PRO A 47 0.42 7.81 12.88
CA PRO A 47 1.49 6.82 12.95
C PRO A 47 2.11 6.71 14.35
N GLU A 48 2.14 7.80 15.12
CA GLU A 48 2.65 7.83 16.50
C GLU A 48 1.80 6.98 17.45
N ILE A 49 0.48 6.98 17.27
CA ILE A 49 -0.45 6.15 18.06
C ILE A 49 -0.36 4.66 17.65
N LYS A 50 -0.07 4.39 16.37
CA LYS A 50 0.11 3.01 15.87
C LYS A 50 1.42 2.39 16.36
N GLN A 51 2.48 3.18 16.48
CA GLN A 51 3.80 2.70 16.89
C GLN A 51 3.97 2.70 18.42
N GLY A 52 3.33 3.63 19.12
CA GLY A 52 3.47 3.86 20.56
C GLY A 52 2.43 3.18 21.44
N GLY A 53 2.20 1.87 21.27
CA GLY A 53 1.25 1.10 22.09
C GLY A 53 1.50 1.15 23.61
N LYS A 54 2.64 1.70 24.05
CA LYS A 54 3.03 1.87 25.45
C LYS A 54 2.50 3.16 26.12
N GLY A 55 1.78 4.03 25.40
CA GLY A 55 1.38 5.36 25.91
C GLY A 55 -0.13 5.60 26.04
N LEU A 56 -0.97 4.58 25.86
CA LEU A 56 -2.44 4.72 25.85
C LEU A 56 -3.09 4.59 27.23
N GLU A 57 -2.30 4.41 28.28
CA GLU A 57 -2.79 4.35 29.66
C GLU A 57 -3.50 5.65 30.05
N GLY A 58 -4.73 5.53 30.55
CA GLY A 58 -5.53 6.65 31.02
C GLY A 58 -6.43 7.33 29.98
N PHE A 59 -6.64 6.71 28.81
CA PHE A 59 -7.65 7.16 27.85
C PHE A 59 -8.80 6.15 27.72
N THR A 60 -10.00 6.57 28.11
CA THR A 60 -11.24 5.80 27.89
C THR A 60 -12.00 6.39 26.71
N PRO A 61 -12.08 5.70 25.56
CA PRO A 61 -12.82 6.19 24.41
C PRO A 61 -14.32 6.28 24.74
N SER A 62 -14.93 7.39 24.38
CA SER A 62 -16.38 7.55 24.53
C SER A 62 -17.15 6.77 23.46
N THR A 63 -18.31 6.24 23.85
CA THR A 63 -19.23 5.51 22.95
C THR A 63 -19.83 6.43 21.88
N VAL A 64 -19.92 7.73 22.15
CA VAL A 64 -20.58 8.71 21.27
C VAL A 64 -19.75 8.99 20.01
N ASP A 65 -20.40 8.94 18.85
CA ASP A 65 -19.83 9.40 17.58
C ASP A 65 -19.80 10.94 17.51
N PRO A 66 -18.63 11.59 17.46
CA PRO A 66 -18.57 13.05 17.36
C PRO A 66 -19.03 13.59 15.99
N ASP A 67 -19.23 12.71 15.03
CA ASP A 67 -19.64 13.06 13.66
C ASP A 67 -21.15 13.16 13.49
N THR A 68 -21.93 12.52 14.35
CA THR A 68 -23.40 12.56 14.32
C THR A 68 -23.93 13.84 14.95
N VAL A 69 -23.16 14.46 15.84
CA VAL A 69 -23.51 15.71 16.52
C VAL A 69 -23.34 16.89 15.56
N ARG A 70 -24.45 17.56 15.25
CA ARG A 70 -24.47 18.75 14.38
C ARG A 70 -24.09 20.00 15.16
N PHE A 71 -23.44 20.95 14.50
CA PHE A 71 -23.25 22.29 15.07
C PHE A 71 -24.59 23.03 15.19
N ARG A 72 -24.73 23.83 16.25
CA ARG A 72 -25.91 24.68 16.46
C ARG A 72 -26.08 25.72 15.33
N ASP A 73 -24.98 26.24 14.82
CA ASP A 73 -24.96 27.17 13.70
C ASP A 73 -24.93 26.43 12.35
N LYS A 74 -25.94 26.71 11.52
CA LYS A 74 -26.13 26.12 10.19
C LYS A 74 -25.03 26.53 9.20
N ALA A 75 -24.51 27.75 9.29
CA ALA A 75 -23.45 28.22 8.38
C ALA A 75 -22.15 27.46 8.63
N ARG A 76 -21.79 27.32 9.91
CA ARG A 76 -20.64 26.54 10.35
C ARG A 76 -20.75 25.06 9.99
N GLU A 77 -21.93 24.47 10.13
CA GLU A 77 -22.16 23.07 9.72
C GLU A 77 -21.99 22.88 8.21
N LYS A 78 -22.47 23.82 7.38
CA LYS A 78 -22.28 23.77 5.92
C LYS A 78 -20.80 23.83 5.55
N GLN A 79 -20.04 24.74 6.16
CA GLN A 79 -18.60 24.86 5.93
C GLN A 79 -17.86 23.58 6.34
N ARG A 80 -18.19 23.03 7.52
CA ARG A 80 -17.64 21.77 8.01
C ARG A 80 -17.84 20.64 7.01
N GLN A 81 -19.07 20.47 6.52
CA GLN A 81 -19.39 19.40 5.57
C GLN A 81 -18.63 19.58 4.24
N ALA A 82 -18.45 20.81 3.77
CA ALA A 82 -17.64 21.09 2.58
C ALA A 82 -16.17 20.69 2.77
N VAL A 83 -15.54 21.13 3.88
CA VAL A 83 -14.14 20.76 4.20
C VAL A 83 -13.98 19.25 4.34
N ARG A 84 -14.94 18.57 4.99
CA ARG A 84 -14.91 17.11 5.14
C ARG A 84 -14.99 16.38 3.81
N LYS A 85 -15.86 16.83 2.90
CA LYS A 85 -15.98 16.26 1.55
C LYS A 85 -14.69 16.46 0.75
N GLN A 86 -14.04 17.62 0.86
CA GLN A 86 -12.74 17.89 0.23
C GLN A 86 -11.65 16.95 0.79
N GLN A 87 -11.50 16.88 2.10
CA GLN A 87 -10.52 16.00 2.75
C GLN A 87 -10.73 14.52 2.44
N ALA A 88 -11.99 14.07 2.30
CA ALA A 88 -12.28 12.69 1.91
C ALA A 88 -11.82 12.40 0.48
N LYS A 89 -12.05 13.32 -0.47
CA LYS A 89 -11.57 13.22 -1.85
C LYS A 89 -10.05 13.23 -1.93
N GLU A 90 -9.39 14.13 -1.20
CA GLU A 90 -7.93 14.20 -1.14
C GLU A 90 -7.30 12.91 -0.59
N ARG A 91 -7.91 12.30 0.43
CA ARG A 91 -7.44 11.01 0.97
C ARG A 91 -7.59 9.87 -0.02
N GLN A 92 -8.68 9.84 -0.78
CA GLN A 92 -8.89 8.84 -1.83
C GLN A 92 -7.88 9.02 -2.97
N ALA A 93 -7.74 10.25 -3.48
CA ALA A 93 -6.76 10.57 -4.52
C ALA A 93 -5.32 10.29 -4.07
N GLY A 94 -4.97 10.64 -2.84
CA GLY A 94 -3.64 10.36 -2.26
C GLY A 94 -3.37 8.86 -2.09
N ALA A 95 -4.39 8.06 -1.72
CA ALA A 95 -4.24 6.62 -1.62
C ALA A 95 -4.05 5.97 -3.00
N GLU A 96 -4.77 6.43 -4.03
CA GLU A 96 -4.61 5.99 -5.41
C GLU A 96 -3.23 6.33 -5.97
N GLN A 97 -2.74 7.55 -5.70
CA GLN A 97 -1.39 7.99 -6.08
C GLN A 97 -0.31 7.18 -5.37
N GLN A 98 -0.48 6.88 -4.07
CA GLN A 98 0.46 6.03 -3.35
C GLN A 98 0.46 4.60 -3.90
N GLN A 99 -0.70 4.03 -4.22
CA GLN A 99 -0.79 2.71 -4.83
C GLN A 99 -0.18 2.67 -6.23
N SER A 100 -0.40 3.68 -7.07
CA SER A 100 0.19 3.76 -8.41
C SER A 100 1.71 3.89 -8.35
N GLN A 101 2.24 4.74 -7.46
CA GLN A 101 3.68 4.83 -7.21
C GLN A 101 4.26 3.53 -6.68
N GLN A 102 3.55 2.83 -5.79
CA GLN A 102 4.02 1.54 -5.26
C GLN A 102 4.00 0.44 -6.34
N ARG A 103 3.02 0.46 -7.26
CA ARG A 103 2.99 -0.42 -8.44
C ARG A 103 4.12 -0.12 -9.41
N GLN A 104 4.37 1.15 -9.72
CA GLN A 104 5.48 1.57 -10.58
C GLN A 104 6.83 1.18 -9.98
N ARG A 105 7.03 1.41 -8.67
CA ARG A 105 8.23 0.95 -7.97
C ARG A 105 8.40 -0.56 -8.07
N LYS A 106 7.35 -1.35 -7.82
CA LYS A 106 7.40 -2.82 -7.94
C LYS A 106 7.67 -3.30 -9.37
N ALA A 107 7.16 -2.60 -10.38
CA ALA A 107 7.42 -2.93 -11.79
C ALA A 107 8.83 -2.54 -12.25
N ALA A 108 9.42 -1.52 -11.63
CA ALA A 108 10.78 -1.07 -11.92
C ALA A 108 11.87 -1.86 -11.17
N LEU A 109 11.51 -2.71 -10.19
CA LEU A 109 12.49 -3.63 -9.61
C LEU A 109 12.83 -4.72 -10.63
N PRO A 110 14.11 -4.96 -10.96
CA PRO A 110 14.51 -6.01 -11.88
C PRO A 110 14.06 -7.39 -11.35
N GLU A 111 13.63 -8.29 -12.25
CA GLU A 111 13.10 -9.64 -11.95
C GLU A 111 14.00 -10.50 -11.04
N VAL A 112 15.26 -10.10 -10.87
CA VAL A 112 16.26 -10.73 -10.02
C VAL A 112 15.82 -10.82 -8.54
N HIS A 113 14.89 -9.98 -8.08
CA HIS A 113 14.34 -10.02 -6.71
C HIS A 113 13.02 -10.80 -6.55
N LEU A 114 12.64 -11.65 -7.51
CA LEU A 114 11.53 -12.58 -7.31
C LEU A 114 11.93 -13.71 -6.33
N PRO A 115 11.06 -14.09 -5.37
CA PRO A 115 11.30 -15.25 -4.51
C PRO A 115 11.63 -16.49 -5.33
N ALA A 116 12.57 -17.32 -4.87
CA ALA A 116 13.06 -18.50 -5.61
C ALA A 116 11.94 -19.42 -6.14
N ALA A 117 10.83 -19.53 -5.40
CA ALA A 117 9.64 -20.29 -5.82
C ALA A 117 8.96 -19.75 -7.09
N LYS A 118 8.90 -18.42 -7.28
CA LYS A 118 8.33 -17.82 -8.49
C LYS A 118 9.21 -18.03 -9.72
N ARG A 119 10.52 -17.97 -9.54
CA ARG A 119 11.51 -18.23 -10.61
C ARG A 119 11.42 -19.67 -11.12
N ARG A 120 11.24 -20.64 -10.21
CA ARG A 120 11.04 -22.05 -10.59
C ARG A 120 9.77 -22.24 -11.39
N LYS A 121 8.65 -21.64 -10.94
CA LYS A 121 7.37 -21.73 -11.65
C LYS A 121 7.38 -21.07 -13.04
N GLN A 122 8.14 -19.98 -13.22
CA GLN A 122 8.33 -19.37 -14.54
C GLN A 122 9.10 -20.32 -15.47
N ARG A 123 10.19 -20.93 -15.00
CA ARG A 123 10.95 -21.92 -15.79
C ARG A 123 10.12 -23.14 -16.16
N GLU A 124 9.40 -23.72 -15.21
CA GLU A 124 8.49 -24.85 -15.46
C GLU A 124 7.45 -24.50 -16.54
N ARG A 125 6.99 -23.25 -16.57
CA ARG A 125 6.04 -22.79 -17.59
C ARG A 125 6.70 -22.60 -18.95
N GLU A 126 7.89 -22.01 -19.00
CA GLU A 126 8.68 -21.85 -20.22
C GLU A 126 9.01 -23.23 -20.83
N GLU A 127 9.44 -24.18 -20.00
CA GLU A 127 9.69 -25.57 -20.37
C GLU A 127 8.42 -26.24 -20.92
N LEU A 128 7.25 -26.07 -20.29
CA LEU A 128 5.99 -26.62 -20.79
C LEU A 128 5.62 -26.04 -22.16
N GLU A 129 5.79 -24.72 -22.34
CA GLU A 129 5.49 -24.03 -23.59
C GLU A 129 6.44 -24.45 -24.73
N GLU A 130 7.70 -24.79 -24.40
CA GLU A 130 8.66 -25.35 -25.34
C GLU A 130 8.30 -26.78 -25.74
N MET A 131 7.96 -27.64 -24.77
CA MET A 131 7.47 -28.99 -25.01
C MET A 131 6.21 -29.03 -25.89
N ASP A 132 5.28 -28.09 -25.68
CA ASP A 132 4.07 -27.97 -26.51
C ASP A 132 4.40 -27.59 -27.96
N ARG A 133 5.42 -26.74 -28.18
CA ARG A 133 5.88 -26.36 -29.53
C ARG A 133 6.53 -27.55 -30.22
N GLU A 134 7.41 -28.27 -29.55
CA GLU A 134 8.05 -29.48 -30.08
C GLU A 134 7.02 -30.55 -30.44
N TYR A 135 6.06 -30.80 -29.54
CA TYR A 135 4.97 -31.74 -29.80
C TYR A 135 4.09 -31.32 -30.99
N ALA A 136 3.81 -30.01 -31.13
CA ALA A 136 3.10 -29.49 -32.29
C ALA A 136 3.88 -29.69 -33.60
N LEU A 137 5.21 -29.52 -33.60
CA LEU A 137 6.06 -29.79 -34.76
C LEU A 137 6.07 -31.28 -35.11
N LEU A 138 6.22 -32.16 -34.11
CA LEU A 138 6.25 -33.61 -34.29
C LEU A 138 4.93 -34.15 -34.85
N THR A 139 3.79 -33.64 -34.34
CA THR A 139 2.47 -34.05 -34.85
C THR A 139 2.22 -33.57 -36.28
N LYS A 140 2.81 -32.45 -36.70
CA LYS A 140 2.72 -31.97 -38.09
C LYS A 140 3.63 -32.80 -39.03
N LEU A 141 4.82 -33.20 -38.59
CA LEU A 141 5.69 -34.15 -39.32
C LEU A 141 5.01 -35.51 -39.48
N ARG A 142 4.44 -36.07 -38.40
CA ARG A 142 3.69 -37.34 -38.44
C ARG A 142 2.48 -37.29 -39.38
N ARG A 143 1.84 -36.13 -39.51
CA ARG A 143 0.71 -35.90 -40.43
C ARG A 143 1.14 -35.56 -41.86
N GLY A 144 2.45 -35.50 -42.16
CA GLY A 144 3.00 -35.18 -43.47
C GLY A 144 2.81 -33.72 -43.91
N LYS A 145 2.55 -32.80 -42.97
CA LYS A 145 2.34 -31.37 -43.25
C LYS A 145 3.62 -30.55 -43.31
N ILE A 146 4.74 -31.14 -42.89
CA ILE A 146 6.08 -30.57 -42.91
C ILE A 146 7.03 -31.65 -43.42
N THR A 147 8.05 -31.28 -44.18
CA THR A 147 9.13 -32.17 -44.59
C THR A 147 10.11 -32.40 -43.43
N ALA A 148 10.96 -33.43 -43.53
CA ALA A 148 11.95 -33.73 -42.49
C ALA A 148 12.96 -32.59 -42.29
N HIS A 149 13.43 -31.97 -43.39
CA HIS A 149 14.36 -30.84 -43.36
C HIS A 149 13.76 -29.60 -42.68
N GLU A 150 12.52 -29.25 -43.04
CA GLU A 150 11.80 -28.14 -42.41
C GLU A 150 11.51 -28.37 -40.91
N TYR A 151 11.36 -29.63 -40.48
CA TYR A 151 11.28 -29.98 -39.07
C TYR A 151 12.62 -29.77 -38.37
N ASP A 152 13.71 -30.22 -38.97
CA ASP A 152 15.06 -30.10 -38.40
C ASP A 152 15.48 -28.63 -38.28
N VAL A 153 15.13 -27.78 -39.25
CA VAL A 153 15.33 -26.33 -39.16
C VAL A 153 14.47 -25.71 -38.04
N ALA A 154 13.18 -26.05 -37.96
CA ALA A 154 12.27 -25.47 -36.97
C ALA A 154 12.56 -25.92 -35.53
N ALA A 155 13.15 -27.11 -35.35
CA ALA A 155 13.63 -27.63 -34.08
C ALA A 155 15.05 -27.15 -33.72
N GLY A 156 15.72 -26.41 -34.62
CA GLY A 156 17.09 -25.94 -34.41
C GLY A 156 18.17 -27.03 -34.54
N LEU A 157 17.83 -28.17 -35.14
CA LEU A 157 18.73 -29.30 -35.42
C LEU A 157 19.54 -29.11 -36.71
N ALA A 158 19.02 -28.34 -37.68
CA ALA A 158 19.70 -27.98 -38.92
C ALA A 158 19.64 -26.47 -39.18
N SER A 159 20.63 -25.94 -39.91
CA SER A 159 20.62 -24.55 -40.40
C SER A 159 20.05 -24.49 -41.82
N ASP A 160 19.31 -23.43 -42.17
CA ASP A 160 18.75 -23.17 -43.51
C ASP A 160 19.77 -23.19 -44.67
N SER A 161 21.07 -23.32 -44.38
CA SER A 161 22.18 -23.26 -45.34
C SER A 161 22.72 -24.61 -45.83
N GLU A 162 22.16 -25.75 -45.39
CA GLU A 162 22.48 -27.10 -45.89
C GLU A 162 21.30 -27.74 -46.63
#